data_AF-A0AAW5LBY8-F1
#
_entry.id   AF-A0AAW5LBY8-F1
#
_cell.length_a   1.000
_cell.length_b   1.000
_cell.length_c   1.000
_cell.angle_alpha   90.00
_cell.angle_beta   90.00
_cell.angle_gamma   90.00
#
_symmetry.space_group_name_H-M   'P 1'
#
loop_
_entity.id
_entity.type
_entity.pdbx_description
1 polymer ?
#
loop_
_entity_poly.entity_id
_entity_poly.type
_entity_poly.pdbx_seq_one_letter_code
_entity_poly.pdbx_strand_id
1 'polypeptide(L)'
;MKIDLDNVVQGDQVWHDRYGWGTVTRVQSGTCDVKFNKSTKELTFTEGGFSGGFKVLYWQPPMLYTPRKGVDYSKLLEIVPHLIQWKYGGG
;
A
#
# COMPACT_ATOMS: atom_id res chain seq x y z
N MET A 1 -0.20 -15.14 3.06
CA MET A 1 -1.31 -14.19 2.90
C MET A 1 -1.22 -13.45 1.57
N LYS A 2 -2.31 -12.78 1.17
CA LYS A 2 -2.39 -11.94 -0.02
C LYS A 2 -2.83 -10.52 0.32
N ILE A 3 -2.34 -9.56 -0.44
CA ILE A 3 -2.86 -8.18 -0.50
C ILE A 3 -3.29 -7.98 -1.94
N ASP A 4 -4.54 -7.56 -2.18
CA ASP A 4 -5.06 -7.30 -3.53
C ASP A 4 -4.91 -8.48 -4.49
N LEU A 5 -5.14 -9.70 -4.00
CA LEU A 5 -4.97 -10.98 -4.71
C LEU A 5 -3.51 -11.38 -5.03
N ASP A 6 -2.55 -10.52 -4.72
CA ASP A 6 -1.12 -10.77 -4.92
C ASP A 6 -0.49 -11.37 -3.66
N ASN A 7 0.40 -12.36 -3.85
CA ASN A 7 1.09 -12.99 -2.73
C ASN A 7 2.07 -12.02 -2.07
N VAL A 8 2.02 -11.96 -0.74
CA VAL A 8 3.00 -11.23 0.07
C VAL A 8 4.18 -12.14 0.39
N VAL A 9 5.39 -11.65 0.14
CA VAL A 9 6.64 -12.33 0.51
C VAL A 9 7.51 -11.42 1.37
N GLN A 10 8.42 -12.02 2.14
CA GLN A 10 9.39 -11.26 2.93
C GLN A 10 10.28 -10.41 2.00
N GLY A 11 10.54 -9.16 2.41
CA GLY A 11 11.29 -8.19 1.63
C GLY A 11 10.43 -7.30 0.72
N ASP A 12 9.15 -7.64 0.51
CA ASP A 12 8.24 -6.78 -0.26
C ASP A 12 8.12 -5.38 0.38
N GLN A 13 8.04 -4.35 -0.47
CA GLN A 13 7.66 -2.99 -0.06
C GLN A 13 6.15 -2.84 -0.08
N VAL A 14 5.62 -2.24 0.98
CA VAL A 14 4.19 -1.92 1.13
C VAL A 14 4.03 -0.54 1.73
N TRP A 15 2.89 0.08 1.46
CA TRP A 15 2.53 1.40 1.95
C TRP A 15 1.37 1.33 2.94
N HIS A 16 1.42 2.16 3.97
CA HIS A 16 0.38 2.31 4.99
C HIS A 16 -0.08 3.76 5.09
N ASP A 17 -1.39 3.95 5.29
CA ASP A 17 -2.04 5.27 5.33
C ASP A 17 -1.41 6.30 6.29
N ARG A 18 -1.01 5.86 7.48
CA ARG A 18 -0.41 6.69 8.53
C ARG A 18 1.11 6.65 8.56
N TYR A 19 1.71 5.49 8.25
CA TYR A 19 3.15 5.27 8.44
C TYR A 19 3.98 5.40 7.16
N GLY A 20 3.34 5.49 5.99
CA GLY A 20 4.01 5.52 4.70
C GLY A 20 4.61 4.16 4.33
N TRP A 21 5.77 4.18 3.70
CA TRP A 21 6.46 2.97 3.24
C TRP A 21 7.04 2.12 4.39
N GLY A 22 6.98 0.81 4.20
CA GLY A 22 7.58 -0.19 5.07
C GLY A 22 7.93 -1.47 4.32
N THR A 23 8.76 -2.28 4.96
CA THR A 23 9.24 -3.56 4.43
C THR A 23 8.59 -4.70 5.17
N VAL A 24 8.08 -5.69 4.45
CA VAL A 24 7.61 -6.95 5.04
C VAL A 24 8.80 -7.71 5.62
N THR A 25 8.81 -7.91 6.93
CA THR A 25 9.90 -8.60 7.62
C THR A 25 9.59 -10.06 7.90
N ARG A 26 8.30 -10.44 7.96
CA ARG A 26 7.87 -11.82 8.15
C ARG A 26 6.51 -12.06 7.50
N VAL A 27 6.32 -13.28 6.98
CA VAL A 27 5.02 -13.76 6.47
C VAL A 27 4.66 -15.06 7.17
N GLN A 28 3.44 -15.15 7.68
CA GLN A 28 2.87 -16.35 8.29
C GLN A 28 1.52 -16.68 7.62
N SER A 29 0.91 -17.80 8.05
CA SER A 29 -0.42 -18.16 7.55
C SER A 29 -1.45 -17.10 7.95
N GLY A 30 -2.00 -16.38 6.96
CA GLY A 30 -3.02 -15.35 7.15
C GLY A 30 -2.52 -14.00 7.68
N THR A 31 -1.23 -13.81 7.94
CA THR A 31 -0.67 -12.55 8.46
C THR A 31 0.71 -12.21 7.88
N CYS A 32 1.09 -10.94 7.97
CA CYS A 32 2.46 -10.47 7.75
C CYS A 32 2.84 -9.41 8.79
N ASP A 33 4.14 -9.32 9.07
CA ASP A 33 4.72 -8.26 9.88
C ASP A 33 5.47 -7.29 8.99
N VAL A 34 5.29 -5.99 9.26
CA VAL A 34 5.88 -4.91 8.47
C VAL A 34 6.63 -3.95 9.38
N LYS A 35 7.86 -3.62 8.99
CA LYS A 35 8.66 -2.56 9.60
C LYS A 35 8.53 -1.29 8.76
N PHE A 36 7.80 -0.31 9.27
CA PHE A 36 7.68 1.01 8.63
C PHE A 36 8.81 1.93 9.03
N ASN A 37 9.19 2.82 8.10
CA ASN A 37 10.23 3.82 8.34
C ASN A 37 9.87 4.79 9.48
N LYS A 38 8.57 5.09 9.63
CA LYS A 38 8.05 5.99 10.68
C LYS A 38 7.61 5.27 11.96
N SER A 39 7.76 3.94 12.04
CA SER A 39 7.37 3.17 13.23
C SER A 39 8.60 2.63 13.96
N THR A 40 8.64 2.80 15.28
CA THR A 40 9.67 2.19 16.13
C THR A 40 9.49 0.67 16.28
N LYS A 41 8.29 0.15 16.03
CA LYS A 41 7.95 -1.27 16.16
C LYS A 41 7.51 -1.89 14.83
N GLU A 42 7.65 -3.20 14.72
CA GLU A 42 6.96 -3.96 13.68
C GLU A 42 5.46 -4.01 13.99
N LEU A 43 4.65 -3.97 12.95
CA LEU A 43 3.20 -4.06 13.05
C LEU A 43 2.72 -5.27 12.26
N THR A 44 1.76 -6.00 12.83
CA THR A 44 1.16 -7.19 12.22
C THR A 44 -0.14 -6.83 11.51
N PHE A 45 -0.32 -7.40 10.33
CA PHE A 45 -1.49 -7.22 9.48
C PHE A 45 -2.06 -8.56 9.08
N THR A 46 -3.38 -8.62 8.90
CA THR A 46 -4.09 -9.82 8.47
C THR A 46 -4.27 -9.86 6.96
N GLU A 47 -4.73 -11.02 6.47
CA GLU A 47 -5.13 -11.27 5.07
C GLU A 47 -5.87 -10.06 4.46
N GLY A 48 -5.47 -9.67 3.25
CA GLY A 48 -6.00 -8.49 2.55
C GLY A 48 -5.39 -7.15 2.97
N GLY A 49 -4.44 -7.13 3.92
CA GLY A 49 -3.78 -5.91 4.38
C GLY A 49 -4.59 -5.16 5.45
N PHE A 50 -5.31 -5.90 6.30
CA PHE A 50 -6.18 -5.33 7.31
C PHE A 50 -5.50 -5.17 8.67
N SER A 51 -5.91 -4.14 9.41
CA SER A 51 -5.61 -3.96 10.83
C SER A 51 -6.79 -3.29 11.52
N GLY A 52 -7.22 -3.83 12.66
CA GLY A 52 -8.38 -3.32 13.40
C GLY A 52 -9.68 -3.27 12.61
N GLY A 53 -9.86 -4.16 11.62
CA GLY A 53 -11.05 -4.20 10.75
C GLY A 53 -11.00 -3.27 9.53
N PHE A 54 -9.94 -2.46 9.37
CA PHE A 54 -9.78 -1.56 8.24
C PHE A 54 -8.67 -2.02 7.31
N LYS A 55 -8.89 -1.86 6.00
CA LYS A 55 -7.85 -2.06 5.01
C LYS A 55 -6.89 -0.87 5.04
N VAL A 56 -5.64 -1.12 5.40
CA VAL A 56 -4.64 -0.06 5.66
C VAL A 56 -3.30 -0.30 4.98
N LEU A 57 -3.04 -1.52 4.51
CA LEU A 57 -1.87 -1.87 3.72
C LEU A 57 -2.20 -1.96 2.23
N TYR A 58 -1.30 -1.40 1.44
CA TYR A 58 -1.42 -1.30 -0.01
C TYR A 58 -0.05 -1.51 -0.65
N TRP A 59 0.01 -1.92 -1.91
CA TRP A 59 1.27 -2.06 -2.64
C TRP A 59 1.96 -0.71 -2.94
N GLN A 60 1.21 0.39 -2.88
CA GLN A 60 1.67 1.76 -3.09
C GLN A 60 0.60 2.73 -2.56
N PRO A 61 0.89 4.04 -2.44
CA PRO A 61 -0.08 5.02 -1.95
C PRO A 61 -1.36 4.99 -2.77
N PRO A 62 -2.54 5.22 -2.15
CA PRO A 62 -3.80 5.25 -2.85
C PRO A 62 -3.76 6.33 -3.93
N MET A 63 -3.82 5.87 -5.16
CA MET A 63 -4.31 6.64 -6.30
C MET A 63 -5.82 6.40 -6.39
N LEU A 64 -6.54 7.03 -7.32
CA LEU A 64 -7.99 6.82 -7.51
C LEU A 64 -8.43 5.34 -7.69
N TYR A 65 -7.50 4.39 -7.78
CA TYR A 65 -7.68 2.95 -8.00
C TYR A 65 -6.70 2.12 -7.15
N THR A 66 -7.01 0.83 -6.95
CA THR A 66 -6.14 -0.11 -6.23
C THR A 66 -4.97 -0.56 -7.11
N PRO A 67 -3.72 -0.33 -6.67
CA PRO A 67 -2.54 -0.66 -7.45
C PRO A 67 -2.16 -2.15 -7.45
N ARG A 68 -1.47 -2.62 -8.50
CA ARG A 68 -0.96 -4.00 -8.65
C ARG A 68 0.56 -4.12 -8.44
N LYS A 69 1.00 -5.25 -7.88
CA LYS A 69 2.43 -5.57 -7.69
C LYS A 69 3.19 -5.63 -9.02
N GLY A 70 4.40 -5.04 -9.05
CA GLY A 70 5.30 -5.09 -10.21
C GLY A 70 4.92 -4.18 -11.38
N VAL A 71 3.88 -3.36 -11.23
CA VAL A 71 3.47 -2.38 -12.24
C VAL A 71 3.92 -0.99 -11.82
N ASP A 72 4.59 -0.29 -12.72
CA ASP A 72 5.00 1.10 -12.53
C ASP A 72 3.85 2.05 -12.90
N TYR A 73 3.36 2.81 -11.91
CA TYR A 73 2.29 3.80 -12.09
C TYR A 73 2.79 5.25 -12.02
N SER A 74 4.11 5.48 -12.07
CA SER A 74 4.71 6.82 -11.98
C SER A 74 4.12 7.78 -13.01
N LYS A 75 3.92 7.30 -14.25
CA LYS A 75 3.28 8.09 -15.32
C LYS A 75 1.81 8.40 -15.04
N LEU A 76 1.08 7.51 -14.38
CA LEU A 76 -0.32 7.78 -14.07
C LEU A 76 -0.44 8.73 -12.88
N LEU A 77 0.52 8.70 -11.93
CA LEU A 77 0.65 9.69 -10.85
C LEU A 77 0.89 11.10 -11.40
N GLU A 78 1.67 11.23 -12.47
CA GLU A 78 1.88 12.52 -13.15
C GLU A 78 0.59 13.06 -13.79
N ILE A 79 -0.29 12.18 -14.28
CA ILE A 79 -1.53 12.55 -14.98
C ILE A 79 -2.67 12.88 -14.01
N VAL A 80 -2.73 12.26 -12.84
CA VAL A 80 -3.83 12.44 -11.87
C VAL A 80 -4.05 13.91 -11.47
N PRO A 81 -3.03 14.73 -11.15
CA PRO A 81 -3.21 16.15 -10.88
C PRO A 81 -3.88 16.89 -12.05
N HIS A 82 -3.48 16.58 -13.29
CA HIS A 82 -4.07 17.19 -14.49
C HIS A 82 -5.53 16.75 -14.70
N LEU A 83 -5.87 15.49 -14.41
CA LEU A 83 -7.26 15.01 -14.49
C LEU A 83 -8.16 15.64 -13.42
N ILE A 84 -7.64 15.82 -12.20
CA ILE A 84 -8.37 16.52 -11.13
C ILE A 84 -8.57 17.99 -11.53
N GLN A 85 -7.54 18.65 -12.06
CA GLN A 85 -7.61 20.03 -12.52
C GLN A 85 -8.60 20.21 -13.69
N TRP A 86 -8.62 19.27 -14.64
CA TRP A 86 -9.56 19.26 -15.76
C TRP A 86 -11.02 19.03 -15.31
N LYS A 87 -11.24 18.11 -14.36
CA LYS A 87 -12.58 17.73 -13.89
C LYS A 87 -13.19 18.76 -12.93
N TYR A 88 -12.39 19.41 -12.10
CA TYR A 88 -12.86 20.31 -11.05
C TYR A 88 -12.49 21.78 -11.27
N GLY A 89 -11.78 22.10 -12.37
CA GLY A 89 -11.39 23.47 -12.71
C GLY A 89 -10.45 24.06 -11.65
N GLY A 90 -9.16 23.71 -11.68
CA GLY A 90 -8.18 24.46 -10.90
C GLY A 90 -8.02 25.85 -11.49
N GLY A 91 -8.31 26.88 -10.69
CA GLY A 91 -8.23 28.30 -11.06
C GLY A 91 -6.83 28.83 -11.34
#